data_AF-A0A423HCK3-F1
#
_entry.id   AF-A0A423HCK3-F1
#
_cell.length_a   1.000
_cell.length_b   1.000
_cell.length_c   1.000
_cell.angle_alpha   90.00
_cell.angle_beta   90.00
_cell.angle_gamma   90.00
#
_symmetry.space_group_name_H-M   'P 1'
#
loop_
_entity.id
_entity.type
_entity.pdbx_description
1 polymer ?
#
loop_
_entity_poly.entity_id
_entity_poly.type
_entity_poly.pdbx_seq_one_letter_code
_entity_poly.pdbx_strand_id
1 'polypeptide(L)'
;MHQLDEDPPSPELREFLLRVDGDSDRFEHKLRATWACMRSHLAVIALAKARGWPQVLVLEDDCEFETYAPAVLRRVPAQLSSRDWTMLYLGGTLKKGGQARKVSANLVAVNRVRLAHAYVVRAELYERILQEAPISGLPLDWYYSESLLPTTRAFLVHPLLARQSLMVMSDIEQVVRKPKLKTRQLLGRMAARLRYGLFG
;
A
#
# COMPACT_ATOMS: atom_id res chain seq x y z
N MET A 1 -9.87 20.85 -5.27
CA MET A 1 -10.66 19.79 -4.60
C MET A 1 -11.60 19.23 -5.66
N HIS A 2 -11.41 17.99 -6.10
CA HIS A 2 -12.26 17.37 -7.11
C HIS A 2 -13.65 17.14 -6.49
N GLN A 3 -14.72 17.65 -7.08
CA GLN A 3 -16.08 17.44 -6.56
C GLN A 3 -16.46 15.98 -6.80
N LEU A 4 -16.71 15.23 -5.71
CA LEU A 4 -17.03 13.79 -5.74
C LEU A 4 -18.36 13.47 -6.46
N ASP A 5 -19.17 14.48 -6.80
CA ASP A 5 -20.45 14.29 -7.48
C ASP A 5 -20.31 14.15 -9.01
N GLU A 6 -19.17 14.53 -9.59
CA GLU A 6 -18.90 14.39 -11.04
C GLU A 6 -18.19 13.06 -11.40
N ASP A 7 -17.77 12.28 -10.39
CA ASP A 7 -16.98 11.06 -10.55
C ASP A 7 -17.49 9.96 -9.61
N PRO A 8 -18.67 9.36 -9.92
CA PRO A 8 -19.30 8.38 -9.04
C PRO A 8 -18.52 7.06 -8.99
N PRO A 9 -18.60 6.31 -7.86
CA PRO A 9 -18.03 4.97 -7.77
C PRO A 9 -18.58 4.02 -8.84
N SER A 10 -17.73 3.12 -9.36
CA SER A 10 -18.18 2.18 -10.39
C SER A 10 -19.24 1.20 -9.87
N PRO A 11 -20.20 0.76 -10.72
CA PRO A 11 -21.19 -0.26 -10.35
C PRO A 11 -20.54 -1.56 -9.85
N GLU A 12 -19.44 -1.97 -10.46
CA GLU A 12 -18.72 -3.21 -10.12
C GLU A 12 -18.09 -3.11 -8.73
N LEU A 13 -17.59 -1.92 -8.33
CA LEU A 13 -17.07 -1.69 -6.99
C LEU A 13 -18.19 -1.79 -5.95
N ARG A 14 -19.37 -1.24 -6.27
CA ARG A 14 -20.56 -1.36 -5.42
C ARG A 14 -20.96 -2.83 -5.24
N GLU A 15 -21.09 -3.59 -6.32
CA GLU A 15 -21.41 -5.02 -6.26
C GLU A 15 -20.37 -5.81 -5.46
N PHE A 16 -19.09 -5.51 -5.66
CA PHE A 16 -18.01 -6.14 -4.90
C PHE A 16 -18.15 -5.88 -3.40
N LEU A 17 -18.35 -4.62 -3.00
CA LEU A 17 -18.47 -4.26 -1.58
C LEU A 17 -19.75 -4.84 -0.96
N LEU A 18 -20.88 -4.84 -1.67
CA LEU A 18 -22.11 -5.49 -1.19
C LEU A 18 -21.88 -6.98 -0.94
N ARG A 19 -21.15 -7.66 -1.83
CA ARG A 19 -20.86 -9.09 -1.69
C ARG A 19 -19.91 -9.39 -0.52
N VAL A 20 -18.93 -8.52 -0.27
CA VAL A 20 -17.88 -8.76 0.74
C VAL A 20 -18.32 -8.30 2.13
N ASP A 21 -19.00 -7.16 2.22
CA ASP A 21 -19.34 -6.50 3.48
C ASP A 21 -20.83 -6.57 3.83
N GLY A 22 -21.69 -6.91 2.86
CA GLY A 22 -23.14 -6.86 3.00
C GLY A 22 -23.70 -5.46 2.83
N ASP A 23 -25.03 -5.38 2.86
CA ASP A 23 -25.74 -4.12 2.95
C ASP A 23 -25.79 -3.67 4.42
N SER A 24 -25.53 -2.39 4.67
CA SER A 24 -25.54 -1.79 6.01
C SER A 24 -25.79 -0.30 5.91
N ASP A 25 -26.25 0.32 7.01
CA ASP A 25 -26.48 1.77 7.09
C ASP A 25 -25.26 2.62 6.72
N ARG A 26 -24.05 2.03 6.74
CA ARG A 26 -22.77 2.69 6.43
C ARG A 26 -22.24 2.37 5.04
N PHE A 27 -22.97 1.57 4.26
CA PHE A 27 -22.50 1.07 2.96
C PHE A 27 -22.13 2.21 2.00
N GLU A 28 -23.01 3.19 1.82
CA GLU A 28 -22.76 4.32 0.91
C GLU A 28 -21.54 5.15 1.33
N HIS A 29 -21.36 5.38 2.63
CA HIS A 29 -20.18 6.07 3.14
C HIS A 29 -18.89 5.30 2.81
N LYS A 30 -18.88 3.99 3.08
CA LYS A 30 -17.73 3.13 2.81
C LYS A 30 -17.41 3.06 1.31
N LEU A 31 -18.43 2.95 0.46
CA LEU A 31 -18.27 2.97 -0.99
C LEU A 31 -17.62 4.27 -1.46
N ARG A 32 -18.15 5.43 -1.03
CA ARG A 32 -17.60 6.74 -1.38
C ARG A 32 -16.18 6.92 -0.85
N ALA A 33 -15.90 6.54 0.39
CA ALA A 33 -14.58 6.65 0.99
C ALA A 33 -13.55 5.75 0.28
N THR A 34 -13.94 4.52 -0.09
CA THR A 34 -13.09 3.59 -0.85
C THR A 34 -12.76 4.15 -2.24
N TRP A 35 -13.75 4.72 -2.91
CA TRP A 35 -13.56 5.37 -4.20
C TRP A 35 -12.66 6.61 -4.09
N ALA A 36 -12.93 7.50 -3.14
CA ALA A 36 -12.12 8.70 -2.91
C ALA A 36 -10.65 8.37 -2.61
N CYS A 37 -10.40 7.33 -1.80
CA CYS A 37 -9.05 6.81 -1.54
C CYS A 37 -8.36 6.39 -2.84
N MET A 38 -9.02 5.57 -3.67
CA MET A 38 -8.49 5.19 -4.99
C MET A 38 -8.15 6.43 -5.84
N ARG A 39 -9.09 7.36 -5.97
CA ARG A 39 -8.92 8.56 -6.81
C ARG A 39 -7.79 9.46 -6.33
N SER A 40 -7.59 9.57 -5.02
CA SER A 40 -6.44 10.29 -4.44
C SER A 40 -5.10 9.68 -4.88
N HIS A 41 -4.95 8.36 -4.79
CA HIS A 41 -3.73 7.68 -5.21
C HIS A 41 -3.50 7.81 -6.72
N LEU A 42 -4.56 7.65 -7.53
CA LEU A 42 -4.49 7.80 -8.98
C LEU A 42 -4.12 9.22 -9.39
N ALA A 43 -4.61 10.24 -8.68
CA ALA A 43 -4.25 11.63 -8.94
C ALA A 43 -2.75 11.89 -8.73
N VAL A 44 -2.16 11.31 -7.68
CA VAL A 44 -0.71 11.39 -7.42
C VAL A 44 0.10 10.71 -8.53
N ILE A 45 -0.34 9.53 -8.98
CA ILE A 45 0.31 8.78 -10.07
C ILE A 45 0.16 9.53 -11.41
N ALA A 46 -1.02 10.08 -11.70
CA ALA A 46 -1.27 10.88 -12.90
C ALA A 46 -0.40 12.14 -12.94
N LEU A 47 -0.23 12.82 -11.79
CA LEU A 47 0.67 13.96 -11.66
C LEU A 47 2.12 13.55 -11.94
N ALA A 48 2.58 12.46 -11.32
CA ALA A 48 3.94 11.95 -11.54
C ALA A 48 4.19 11.60 -13.02
N LYS A 49 3.21 10.96 -13.68
CA LYS A 49 3.23 10.67 -15.12
C LYS A 49 3.32 11.95 -15.94
N ALA A 50 2.44 12.93 -15.69
CA ALA A 50 2.40 14.20 -16.41
C ALA A 50 3.70 15.02 -16.25
N ARG A 51 4.41 14.85 -15.13
CA ARG A 51 5.71 15.48 -14.86
C ARG A 51 6.91 14.67 -15.34
N GLY A 52 6.69 13.49 -15.94
CA GLY A 52 7.77 12.61 -16.40
C GLY A 52 8.64 12.05 -15.26
N TRP A 53 8.11 11.94 -14.05
CA TRP A 53 8.87 11.41 -12.92
C TRP A 53 9.08 9.90 -13.05
N PRO A 54 10.32 9.38 -12.87
CA PRO A 54 10.62 7.97 -13.08
C PRO A 54 9.98 7.05 -12.03
N GLN A 55 9.62 7.61 -10.88
CA GLN A 55 8.95 6.94 -9.77
C GLN A 55 8.24 7.95 -8.86
N VAL A 56 7.24 7.49 -8.12
CA VAL A 56 6.53 8.29 -7.12
C VAL A 56 6.35 7.48 -5.84
N LEU A 57 6.60 8.12 -4.70
CA LEU A 57 6.29 7.61 -3.37
C LEU A 57 4.88 8.09 -3.01
N VAL A 58 3.99 7.13 -2.72
CA VAL A 58 2.63 7.38 -2.23
C VAL A 58 2.59 7.03 -0.76
N LEU A 59 2.11 7.97 0.06
CA LEU A 59 1.92 7.85 1.50
C LEU A 59 0.49 8.26 1.84
N GLU A 60 -0.22 7.43 2.60
CA GLU A 60 -1.45 7.84 3.29
C GLU A 60 -1.11 8.83 4.41
N ASP A 61 -2.09 9.63 4.81
CA ASP A 61 -1.97 10.65 5.88
C ASP A 61 -1.78 10.04 7.27
N ASP A 62 -2.28 8.82 7.49
CA ASP A 62 -2.13 8.07 8.73
C ASP A 62 -0.83 7.21 8.79
N CYS A 63 0.09 7.40 7.84
CA CYS A 63 1.34 6.65 7.77
C CYS A 63 2.39 7.15 8.77
N GLU A 64 2.79 6.28 9.71
CA GLU A 64 3.87 6.54 10.66
C GLU A 64 5.09 5.65 10.37
N PHE A 65 6.27 6.27 10.30
CA PHE A 65 7.54 5.55 10.12
C PHE A 65 8.12 5.06 11.45
N GLU A 66 8.73 3.88 11.44
CA GLU A 66 9.52 3.37 12.56
C GLU A 66 10.86 4.12 12.67
N THR A 67 11.38 4.25 13.89
CA THR A 67 12.60 5.04 14.17
C THR A 67 13.85 4.54 13.42
N TYR A 68 13.88 3.26 13.03
CA TYR A 68 14.97 2.69 12.24
C TYR A 68 14.81 2.89 10.72
N ALA A 69 13.72 3.52 10.25
CA ALA A 69 13.44 3.66 8.82
C ALA A 69 14.56 4.37 8.05
N PRO A 70 15.15 5.49 8.52
CA PRO A 70 16.25 6.15 7.80
C PRO A 70 17.45 5.22 7.59
N ALA A 71 17.85 4.47 8.63
CA ALA A 71 18.98 3.55 8.55
C ALA A 71 18.76 2.40 7.55
N VAL A 72 17.53 1.90 7.42
CA VAL A 72 17.19 0.89 6.41
C VAL A 72 17.11 1.52 5.01
N LEU A 73 16.48 2.69 4.87
CA LEU A 73 16.36 3.40 3.59
C LEU A 73 17.71 3.80 3.00
N ARG A 74 18.73 4.06 3.82
CA ARG A 74 20.11 4.27 3.33
C ARG A 74 20.70 3.04 2.62
N ARG A 75 20.22 1.83 2.94
CA ARG A 75 20.73 0.57 2.39
C ARG A 75 19.90 0.02 1.23
N VAL A 76 18.63 0.37 1.15
CA VAL A 76 17.68 -0.17 0.15
C VAL A 76 18.06 0.18 -1.29
N PRO A 77 18.47 1.41 -1.66
CA PRO A 77 18.84 1.76 -3.03
C PRO A 77 19.95 0.87 -3.60
N ALA A 78 21.02 0.61 -2.83
CA ALA A 78 22.11 -0.28 -3.26
C ALA A 78 21.66 -1.74 -3.44
N GLN A 79 20.62 -2.17 -2.71
CA GLN A 79 20.05 -3.51 -2.87
C GLN A 79 19.10 -3.58 -4.08
N LEU A 80 18.46 -2.46 -4.45
CA LEU A 80 17.59 -2.37 -5.61
C LEU A 80 18.35 -2.15 -6.92
N SER A 81 19.51 -1.50 -6.91
CA SER A 81 20.24 -1.12 -8.13
C SER A 81 20.63 -2.30 -9.03
N SER A 82 20.80 -3.50 -8.44
CA SER A 82 21.11 -4.74 -9.16
C SER A 82 19.86 -5.57 -9.50
N ARG A 83 18.66 -5.00 -9.39
CA ARG A 83 17.39 -5.72 -9.52
C ARG A 83 16.41 -4.96 -10.40
N ASP A 84 15.69 -5.72 -11.20
CA ASP A 84 14.54 -5.24 -11.92
C ASP A 84 13.31 -5.24 -11.00
N TRP A 85 12.68 -4.08 -10.83
CA TRP A 85 11.52 -3.87 -9.97
C TRP A 85 10.65 -2.76 -10.52
N THR A 86 9.37 -2.78 -10.15
CA THR A 86 8.40 -1.77 -10.56
C THR A 86 7.52 -1.28 -9.42
N MET A 87 7.45 -2.03 -8.32
CA MET A 87 6.75 -1.63 -7.11
C MET A 87 7.56 -1.98 -5.86
N LEU A 88 7.62 -1.06 -4.90
CA LEU A 88 8.32 -1.23 -3.62
C LEU A 88 7.41 -0.83 -2.47
N TYR A 89 7.06 -1.76 -1.59
CA TYR A 89 6.27 -1.48 -0.40
C TYR A 89 7.18 -1.15 0.80
N LEU A 90 6.91 -0.03 1.45
CA LEU A 90 7.53 0.38 2.72
C LEU A 90 6.65 0.01 3.92
N GLY A 91 5.35 -0.04 3.68
CA GLY A 91 4.31 -0.44 4.62
C GLY A 91 3.25 -1.28 3.90
N GLY A 92 2.77 -2.33 4.55
CA GLY A 92 1.77 -3.23 3.99
C GLY A 92 1.69 -4.57 4.73
N THR A 93 0.66 -5.34 4.42
CA THR A 93 0.45 -6.66 5.00
C THR A 93 0.47 -7.72 3.90
N LEU A 94 1.45 -8.63 3.97
CA LEU A 94 1.47 -9.85 3.18
C LEU A 94 0.22 -10.70 3.50
N LYS A 95 -0.55 -11.08 2.48
CA LYS A 95 -1.78 -11.87 2.67
C LYS A 95 -1.52 -13.37 2.50
N LYS A 96 -2.38 -14.18 3.14
CA LYS A 96 -2.36 -15.64 2.99
C LYS A 96 -2.51 -16.02 1.50
N GLY A 97 -1.83 -17.08 1.10
CA GLY A 97 -1.76 -17.51 -0.31
C GLY A 97 -0.81 -16.68 -1.19
N GLY A 98 -0.20 -15.61 -0.65
CA GLY A 98 0.91 -14.92 -1.30
C GLY A 98 2.24 -15.66 -1.09
N GLN A 99 3.14 -15.52 -2.05
CA GLN A 99 4.52 -15.96 -1.95
C GLN A 99 5.40 -14.82 -1.43
N ALA A 100 6.37 -15.16 -0.59
CA ALA A 100 7.38 -14.25 -0.10
C ALA A 100 8.75 -14.94 -0.12
N ARG A 101 9.70 -14.36 -0.86
CA ARG A 101 11.06 -14.88 -0.97
C ARG A 101 12.06 -13.80 -0.63
N LYS A 102 12.90 -14.02 0.38
CA LYS A 102 13.97 -13.09 0.73
C LYS A 102 14.95 -12.98 -0.43
N VAL A 103 15.23 -11.76 -0.88
CA VAL A 103 16.17 -11.51 -2.00
C VAL A 103 17.44 -10.77 -1.57
N SER A 104 17.41 -10.09 -0.42
CA SER A 104 18.55 -9.42 0.17
C SER A 104 18.37 -9.24 1.68
N ALA A 105 19.27 -8.49 2.33
CA ALA A 105 19.15 -8.19 3.75
C ALA A 105 17.85 -7.43 4.09
N ASN A 106 17.40 -6.54 3.21
CA ASN A 106 16.24 -5.68 3.45
C ASN A 106 15.10 -5.81 2.44
N LEU A 107 15.16 -6.76 1.51
CA LEU A 107 14.12 -6.91 0.49
C LEU A 107 13.58 -8.34 0.45
N VAL A 108 12.28 -8.42 0.26
CA VAL A 108 11.53 -9.66 0.06
C VAL A 108 10.72 -9.50 -1.22
N ALA A 109 10.90 -10.42 -2.18
CA ALA A 109 10.03 -10.52 -3.36
C ALA A 109 8.64 -10.98 -2.91
N VAL A 110 7.60 -10.29 -3.36
CA VAL A 110 6.21 -10.54 -2.94
C VAL A 110 5.29 -10.47 -4.15
N ASN A 111 4.19 -11.22 -4.11
CA ASN A 111 3.16 -11.19 -5.16
C ASN A 111 1.74 -10.91 -4.61
N ARG A 112 1.59 -10.66 -3.30
CA ARG A 112 0.28 -10.41 -2.68
C ARG A 112 0.36 -9.60 -1.38
N VAL A 113 0.21 -8.29 -1.50
CA VAL A 113 0.22 -7.33 -0.39
C VAL A 113 -1.08 -6.53 -0.41
N ARG A 114 -1.70 -6.29 0.76
CA ARG A 114 -2.81 -5.33 0.94
C ARG A 114 -2.50 -4.39 2.11
N LEU A 115 -3.37 -3.41 2.35
CA LEU A 115 -3.18 -2.32 3.32
C LEU A 115 -1.96 -1.47 2.94
N ALA A 116 -1.87 -1.11 1.66
CA ALA A 116 -0.72 -0.45 1.06
C ALA A 116 -0.73 1.07 1.32
N HIS A 117 -0.40 1.44 2.56
CA HIS A 117 -0.37 2.83 3.02
C HIS A 117 0.94 3.58 2.72
N ALA A 118 1.99 2.86 2.30
CA ALA A 118 3.28 3.45 1.94
C ALA A 118 4.01 2.60 0.89
N TYR A 119 4.09 3.11 -0.33
CA TYR A 119 4.71 2.38 -1.45
C TYR A 119 5.28 3.32 -2.51
N VAL A 120 6.27 2.82 -3.25
CA VAL A 120 6.83 3.45 -4.43
C VAL A 120 6.38 2.67 -5.66
N VAL A 121 5.99 3.40 -6.70
CA VAL A 121 5.65 2.85 -8.02
C VAL A 121 6.52 3.52 -9.08
N ARG A 122 7.05 2.73 -10.02
CA ARG A 122 7.85 3.24 -11.15
C ARG A 122 6.95 3.58 -12.35
N ALA A 123 7.44 4.50 -13.18
CA ALA A 123 6.73 5.02 -14.36
C ALA A 123 6.20 3.93 -15.30
N GLU A 124 6.91 2.80 -15.38
CA GLU A 124 6.52 1.59 -16.13
C GLU A 124 5.11 1.08 -15.78
N LEU A 125 4.60 1.32 -14.57
CA LEU A 125 3.27 0.88 -14.14
C LEU A 125 2.20 1.98 -14.17
N TYR A 126 2.57 3.25 -14.39
CA TYR A 126 1.62 4.35 -14.23
C TYR A 126 0.41 4.22 -15.16
N GLU A 127 0.66 3.99 -16.45
CA GLU A 127 -0.41 3.85 -17.44
C GLU A 127 -1.35 2.70 -17.07
N ARG A 128 -0.79 1.53 -16.78
CA ARG A 128 -1.53 0.34 -16.42
C ARG A 128 -2.43 0.58 -15.20
N ILE A 129 -1.88 1.18 -14.15
CA ILE A 129 -2.64 1.48 -12.93
C ILE A 129 -3.75 2.48 -13.20
N LEU A 130 -3.47 3.55 -13.96
CA LEU A 130 -4.45 4.58 -14.28
C LEU A 130 -5.60 4.06 -15.14
N GLN A 131 -5.35 3.09 -16.01
CA GLN A 131 -6.35 2.49 -16.88
C GLN A 131 -7.14 1.38 -16.19
N GLU A 132 -6.48 0.45 -15.51
CA GLU A 132 -7.10 -0.75 -14.97
C GLU A 132 -7.78 -0.52 -13.61
N ALA A 133 -7.19 0.28 -12.71
CA ALA A 133 -7.70 0.38 -11.33
C ALA A 133 -9.14 0.92 -11.25
N PRO A 134 -9.53 2.01 -11.95
CA PRO A 134 -10.90 2.55 -11.89
C PRO A 134 -11.98 1.58 -12.36
N ILE A 135 -11.66 0.75 -13.35
CA ILE A 135 -12.63 -0.17 -14.00
C ILE A 135 -12.55 -1.60 -13.43
N SER A 136 -11.61 -1.85 -12.51
CA SER A 136 -11.39 -3.20 -11.97
C SER A 136 -12.55 -3.73 -11.12
N GLY A 137 -13.44 -2.86 -10.66
CA GLY A 137 -14.49 -3.19 -9.68
C GLY A 137 -13.94 -3.57 -8.30
N LEU A 138 -12.65 -3.33 -8.04
CA LEU A 138 -11.98 -3.67 -6.79
C LEU A 138 -11.54 -2.40 -6.07
N PRO A 139 -11.53 -2.38 -4.72
CA PRO A 139 -10.77 -1.38 -3.98
C PRO A 139 -9.30 -1.39 -4.44
N LEU A 140 -8.61 -0.24 -4.41
CA LEU A 140 -7.25 -0.11 -4.94
C LEU A 140 -6.28 -1.17 -4.39
N ASP A 141 -6.34 -1.40 -3.08
CA ASP A 141 -5.57 -2.43 -2.37
C ASP A 141 -5.80 -3.85 -2.91
N TRP A 142 -7.05 -4.17 -3.26
CA TRP A 142 -7.41 -5.46 -3.82
C TRP A 142 -6.98 -5.57 -5.28
N TYR A 143 -7.17 -4.51 -6.09
CA TYR A 143 -6.64 -4.46 -7.44
C TYR A 143 -5.11 -4.69 -7.46
N TYR A 144 -4.37 -4.00 -6.59
CA TYR A 144 -2.93 -4.22 -6.45
C TYR A 144 -2.63 -5.68 -6.09
N SER A 145 -3.26 -6.20 -5.04
CA SER A 145 -3.02 -7.55 -4.53
C SER A 145 -3.37 -8.68 -5.51
N GLU A 146 -4.49 -8.57 -6.20
CA GLU A 146 -5.10 -9.67 -6.95
C GLU A 146 -4.85 -9.59 -8.47
N SER A 147 -4.67 -8.37 -9.01
CA SER A 147 -4.53 -8.16 -10.46
C SER A 147 -3.14 -7.68 -10.84
N LEU A 148 -2.60 -6.69 -10.13
CA LEU A 148 -1.32 -6.08 -10.48
C LEU A 148 -0.13 -6.95 -10.06
N LEU A 149 -0.01 -7.27 -8.77
CA LEU A 149 1.16 -7.94 -8.19
C LEU A 149 1.49 -9.33 -8.76
N PRO A 150 0.53 -10.20 -9.12
CA PRO A 150 0.85 -11.49 -9.72
C PRO A 150 1.66 -11.41 -11.02
N THR A 151 1.59 -10.27 -11.71
CA THR A 151 2.28 -10.03 -12.99
C THR A 151 3.36 -8.96 -12.89
N THR A 152 3.74 -8.56 -11.67
CA THR A 152 4.60 -7.41 -11.41
C THR A 152 5.81 -7.78 -10.56
N ARG A 153 6.93 -7.11 -10.81
CA ARG A 153 8.18 -7.26 -10.05
C ARG A 153 8.13 -6.40 -8.78
N ALA A 154 7.54 -6.94 -7.73
CA ALA A 154 7.34 -6.20 -6.48
C ALA A 154 8.24 -6.68 -5.34
N PHE A 155 8.75 -5.70 -4.59
CA PHE A 155 9.50 -5.93 -3.36
C PHE A 155 8.79 -5.32 -2.16
N LEU A 156 8.93 -5.97 -1.01
CA LEU A 156 8.56 -5.46 0.31
C LEU A 156 9.84 -5.22 1.10
N VAL A 157 9.98 -4.02 1.67
CA VAL A 157 11.10 -3.73 2.57
C VAL A 157 10.92 -4.49 3.88
N HIS A 158 11.99 -5.13 4.33
CA HIS A 158 12.06 -5.84 5.60
C HIS A 158 13.25 -5.35 6.45
N PRO A 159 13.06 -5.00 7.74
CA PRO A 159 11.79 -4.90 8.45
C PRO A 159 10.83 -3.87 7.80
N LEU A 160 9.52 -3.98 8.05
CA LEU A 160 8.57 -2.96 7.61
C LEU A 160 8.95 -1.61 8.20
N LEU A 161 8.86 -0.56 7.39
CA LEU A 161 9.31 0.78 7.76
C LEU A 161 8.15 1.69 8.15
N ALA A 162 6.98 1.47 7.55
CA ALA A 162 5.78 2.24 7.79
C ALA A 162 4.67 1.36 8.39
N ARG A 163 3.82 2.00 9.19
CA ARG A 163 2.57 1.45 9.72
C ARG A 163 1.46 2.48 9.62
N GLN A 164 0.22 2.02 9.45
CA GLN A 164 -0.95 2.86 9.71
C GLN A 164 -1.03 3.18 11.21
N SER A 165 -1.32 4.43 11.54
CA SER A 165 -1.56 4.85 12.91
C SER A 165 -2.74 4.08 13.50
N LEU A 166 -2.60 3.63 14.76
CA LEU A 166 -3.70 2.96 15.48
C LEU A 166 -4.61 3.96 16.21
N MET A 167 -4.21 5.23 16.27
CA MET A 167 -4.93 6.28 17.01
C MET A 167 -5.86 7.10 16.12
N VAL A 168 -5.72 6.99 14.79
CA VAL A 168 -6.62 7.61 13.83
C VAL A 168 -7.71 6.61 13.46
N MET A 169 -8.97 6.99 13.61
CA MET A 169 -10.08 6.19 13.11
C MET A 169 -9.97 6.14 11.59
N SER A 170 -9.92 4.95 11.00
CA SER A 170 -9.98 4.85 9.55
C SER A 170 -11.35 5.36 9.10
N ASP A 171 -11.39 6.40 8.27
CA ASP A 171 -12.65 6.93 7.74
C ASP A 171 -13.43 5.85 6.97
N ILE A 172 -12.73 4.89 6.34
CA ILE A 172 -13.35 3.78 5.60
C ILE A 172 -14.01 2.77 6.54
N GLU A 173 -13.29 2.34 7.59
CA GLU A 173 -13.81 1.29 8.50
C GLU A 173 -14.66 1.88 9.64
N GLN A 174 -14.52 3.17 9.98
CA GLN A 174 -15.09 3.85 11.15
C GLN A 174 -15.01 3.02 12.45
N VAL A 175 -13.99 2.18 12.55
CA VAL A 175 -13.74 1.26 13.66
C VAL A 175 -12.32 1.51 14.15
N VAL A 176 -12.19 1.83 15.44
CA VAL A 176 -10.89 1.85 16.11
C VAL A 176 -10.32 0.45 16.06
N ARG A 177 -9.20 0.27 15.36
CA ARG A 177 -8.52 -1.03 15.28
C ARG A 177 -8.02 -1.40 16.68
N LYS A 178 -8.68 -2.38 17.32
CA LYS A 178 -8.20 -2.93 18.59
C LYS A 178 -6.77 -3.47 18.39
N PRO A 179 -5.79 -3.05 19.21
CA PRO A 179 -4.43 -3.55 19.10
C PRO A 179 -4.45 -5.06 19.37
N LYS A 180 -4.32 -5.86 18.31
CA LYS A 180 -4.03 -7.28 18.47
C LYS A 180 -2.59 -7.39 18.95
N LEU A 181 -2.36 -8.07 20.07
CA LEU A 181 -1.01 -8.44 20.53
C LEU A 181 -0.35 -9.30 19.45
N LYS A 182 0.47 -8.65 18.62
CA LYS A 182 1.27 -9.31 17.59
C LYS A 182 2.69 -9.47 18.10
N THR A 183 2.88 -10.36 19.07
CA THR A 183 4.17 -10.61 19.75
C THR A 183 5.32 -10.80 18.77
N ARG A 184 5.09 -11.50 17.65
CA ARG A 184 6.08 -11.68 16.57
C ARG A 184 6.51 -10.35 15.92
N GLN A 185 5.57 -9.44 15.67
CA GLN A 185 5.87 -8.12 15.10
C GLN A 185 6.60 -7.23 16.11
N LEU A 186 6.25 -7.31 17.39
CA LEU A 186 6.96 -6.59 18.44
C LEU A 186 8.42 -7.07 18.55
N LEU A 187 8.66 -8.38 18.62
CA LEU A 187 10.00 -8.96 18.66
C LEU A 187 10.82 -8.59 17.42
N GLY A 188 10.23 -8.67 16.23
CA GLY A 188 10.89 -8.26 14.98
C GLY A 188 11.30 -6.78 15.00
N ARG A 189 10.47 -5.90 15.57
CA ARG A 189 10.79 -4.48 15.73
C ARG A 189 11.90 -4.23 16.74
N MET A 190 11.88 -4.92 17.88
CA MET A 190 12.96 -4.81 18.86
C MET A 190 14.29 -5.25 18.24
N ALA A 191 14.31 -6.37 17.51
CA ALA A 191 15.49 -6.83 16.79
C ALA A 191 15.95 -5.82 15.73
N ALA A 192 15.02 -5.20 15.00
CA ALA A 192 15.34 -4.14 14.04
C ALA A 192 15.92 -2.89 14.71
N ARG A 193 15.36 -2.44 15.84
CA ARG A 193 15.89 -1.32 16.62
C ARG A 193 17.29 -1.59 17.13
N LEU A 194 17.57 -2.80 17.60
CA LEU A 194 18.93 -3.18 17.99
C LEU A 194 19.88 -3.19 16.78
N ARG A 195 19.45 -3.78 15.66
CA ARG A 195 20.28 -3.91 14.45
C ARG A 195 20.58 -2.58 13.75
N TYR A 196 19.64 -1.65 13.77
CA TYR A 196 19.70 -0.41 12.98
C TYR A 196 19.75 0.87 13.83
N GLY A 197 19.41 0.81 15.12
CA GLY A 197 19.36 1.97 16.02
C GLY A 197 20.72 2.34 16.64
N LEU A 198 21.71 1.45 16.60
CA LEU A 198 23.07 1.73 17.10
C LEU A 198 23.93 2.59 16.15
N PHE A 199 23.47 2.82 14.92
CA PHE A 199 24.21 3.59 13.89
C PHE A 199 23.26 4.47 13.04
N GLY A 200 22.19 4.96 13.68
CA GLY A 200 21.16 5.83 13.09
C GLY A 200 21.64 7.26 12.90
#